data_AF-A0A409W6D2-F1
#
_entry.id   AF-A0A409W6D2-F1
#
_cell.length_a   1.000
_cell.length_b   1.000
_cell.length_c   1.000
_cell.angle_alpha   90.00
_cell.angle_beta   90.00
_cell.angle_gamma   90.00
#
_symmetry.space_group_name_H-M   'P 1'
#
loop_
_entity.id
_entity.type
_entity.pdbx_description
1 polymer ?
#
loop_
_entity_poly.entity_id
_entity_poly.type
_entity_poly.pdbx_seq_one_letter_code
_entity_poly.pdbx_strand_id
1 'polypeptide(L)'
;MRDTPLRSLYRLHDVLCADEENYIMLEGHYFWMQSTWRLKDIPDPKDPNPLRYAILASLVEYMVEAYNWKISIGLRRGLKSLPRAVDEANRKDPNKPFEEAPEWAVKAPGVEEWISFLVDGSMRKYGNAFKKRRICANARQLENL
;
A
#
# COMPACT_ATOMS: atom_id res chain seq x y z
N MET A 1 -11.89 -4.78 -20.86
CA MET A 1 -11.14 -3.68 -20.22
C MET A 1 -10.15 -4.30 -19.25
N ARG A 2 -8.84 -4.00 -19.35
CA ARG A 2 -7.82 -4.58 -18.46
C ARG A 2 -7.80 -3.82 -17.13
N ASP A 3 -7.55 -4.52 -16.03
CA ASP A 3 -7.40 -3.87 -14.72
C ASP A 3 -6.10 -3.05 -14.64
N THR A 4 -6.04 -2.12 -13.69
CA THR A 4 -4.93 -1.15 -13.54
C THR A 4 -4.55 -0.99 -12.07
N PRO A 5 -3.31 -0.59 -11.75
CA PRO A 5 -2.92 -0.37 -10.36
C PRO A 5 -3.79 0.70 -9.67
N LEU A 6 -4.20 1.74 -10.41
CA LEU A 6 -5.08 2.77 -9.83
C LEU A 6 -6.45 2.21 -9.42
N ARG A 7 -7.06 1.34 -10.23
CA ARG A 7 -8.34 0.69 -9.89
C ARG A 7 -8.23 -0.22 -8.68
N SER A 8 -7.14 -0.98 -8.59
CA SER A 8 -6.84 -1.81 -7.43
C SER A 8 -6.63 -0.99 -6.17
N LEU A 9 -5.97 0.18 -6.28
CA LEU A 9 -5.81 1.13 -5.18
C LEU A 9 -7.17 1.68 -4.68
N TYR A 10 -8.13 1.94 -5.57
CA TYR A 10 -9.49 2.30 -5.15
C TYR A 10 -10.23 1.16 -4.45
N ARG A 11 -10.05 -0.09 -4.89
CA ARG A 11 -10.61 -1.24 -4.17
C ARG A 11 -9.99 -1.38 -2.78
N LEU A 12 -8.67 -1.18 -2.65
CA LEU A 12 -7.98 -1.12 -1.35
C LEU A 12 -8.54 -0.02 -0.46
N HIS A 13 -8.83 1.17 -1.02
CA HIS A 13 -9.50 2.25 -0.31
C HIS A 13 -10.85 1.79 0.24
N ASP A 14 -11.71 1.17 -0.58
CA ASP A 14 -13.06 0.80 -0.18
C ASP A 14 -13.06 -0.22 0.96
N VAL A 15 -12.20 -1.25 0.87
CA VAL A 15 -12.09 -2.28 1.93
C VAL A 15 -11.40 -1.75 3.18
N LEU A 16 -10.46 -0.79 3.05
CA LEU A 16 -9.85 -0.10 4.19
C LEU A 16 -10.88 0.76 4.93
N CYS A 17 -11.71 1.50 4.20
CA CYS A 17 -12.77 2.32 4.80
C CYS A 17 -13.86 1.49 5.47
N ALA A 18 -14.05 0.24 5.04
CA ALA A 18 -14.95 -0.72 5.68
C ALA A 18 -14.30 -1.47 6.87
N ASP A 19 -13.02 -1.24 7.16
CA ASP A 19 -12.21 -2.00 8.14
C ASP A 19 -12.24 -3.53 7.88
N GLU A 20 -12.33 -3.90 6.61
CA GLU A 20 -12.46 -5.29 6.15
C GLU A 20 -11.07 -5.93 5.93
N GLU A 21 -10.39 -6.27 7.03
CA GLU A 21 -9.00 -6.75 7.05
C GLU A 21 -8.69 -7.89 6.07
N ASN A 22 -9.58 -8.89 5.98
CA ASN A 22 -9.38 -10.02 5.07
C ASN A 22 -9.34 -9.57 3.60
N TYR A 23 -10.17 -8.61 3.23
CA TYR A 23 -10.20 -8.09 1.87
C TYR A 23 -9.03 -7.14 1.57
N ILE A 24 -8.51 -6.43 2.58
CA ILE A 24 -7.23 -5.69 2.46
C ILE A 24 -6.10 -6.66 2.09
N MET A 25 -6.01 -7.81 2.77
CA MET A 25 -5.00 -8.83 2.46
C MET A 25 -5.16 -9.36 1.02
N LEU A 26 -6.38 -9.72 0.62
CA LEU A 26 -6.65 -10.30 -0.70
C LEU A 26 -6.33 -9.33 -1.83
N GLU A 27 -6.80 -8.08 -1.75
CA GLU A 27 -6.54 -7.07 -2.77
C GLU A 27 -5.06 -6.65 -2.77
N GLY A 28 -4.43 -6.55 -1.59
CA GLY A 28 -3.00 -6.30 -1.46
C GLY A 28 -2.15 -7.39 -2.13
N HIS A 29 -2.51 -8.66 -1.94
CA HIS A 29 -1.83 -9.79 -2.55
C HIS A 29 -2.04 -9.79 -4.06
N TYR A 30 -3.25 -9.49 -4.53
CA TYR A 30 -3.53 -9.28 -5.94
C TYR A 30 -2.62 -8.21 -6.57
N PHE A 31 -2.47 -7.06 -5.92
CA PHE A 31 -1.57 -5.97 -6.35
C PHE A 31 -0.09 -6.41 -6.37
N TRP A 32 0.37 -7.08 -5.30
CA TRP A 32 1.74 -7.58 -5.18
C TRP A 32 2.10 -8.55 -6.31
N MET A 33 1.15 -9.39 -6.70
CA MET A 33 1.30 -10.35 -7.80
C MET A 33 1.41 -9.70 -9.19
N GLN A 34 1.03 -8.44 -9.35
CA GLN A 34 1.22 -7.71 -10.61
C GLN A 34 2.65 -7.18 -10.71
N SER A 35 3.55 -7.96 -11.32
CA SER A 35 4.99 -7.63 -11.44
C SER A 35 5.29 -6.30 -12.13
N THR A 36 4.37 -5.80 -12.96
CA THR A 36 4.52 -4.54 -13.73
C THR A 36 3.96 -3.31 -13.01
N TRP A 37 3.25 -3.48 -11.89
CA TRP A 37 2.51 -2.39 -11.23
C TRP A 37 3.36 -1.69 -10.18
N ARG A 38 4.49 -1.08 -10.57
CA ARG A 38 5.36 -0.32 -9.66
C ARG A 38 4.58 0.79 -8.96
N LEU A 39 4.85 1.01 -7.68
CA LEU A 39 4.11 2.02 -6.89
C LEU A 39 4.37 3.43 -7.41
N LYS A 40 5.62 3.73 -7.79
CA LYS A 40 6.03 5.01 -8.37
C LYS A 40 5.37 5.34 -9.72
N ASP A 41 4.86 4.33 -10.42
CA ASP A 41 4.25 4.48 -11.75
C ASP A 41 2.72 4.62 -11.67
N ILE A 42 2.13 4.63 -10.46
CA ILE A 42 0.69 4.87 -10.29
C ILE A 42 0.40 6.32 -10.71
N PRO A 43 -0.47 6.55 -11.72
CA PRO A 43 -0.81 7.90 -12.15
C PRO A 43 -1.56 8.65 -11.05
N ASP A 44 -1.34 9.96 -10.97
CA ASP A 44 -2.07 10.83 -10.05
C ASP A 44 -3.59 10.76 -10.36
N PRO A 45 -4.43 10.32 -9.41
CA PRO A 45 -5.88 10.25 -9.62
C PRO A 45 -6.54 11.63 -9.74
N LYS A 46 -5.91 12.69 -9.22
CA LYS A 46 -6.52 14.02 -9.07
C LYS A 46 -7.93 13.94 -8.46
N ASP A 47 -8.05 13.12 -7.43
CA ASP A 47 -9.35 12.79 -6.85
C ASP A 47 -10.01 14.07 -6.27
N PRO A 48 -11.24 14.41 -6.67
CA PRO A 48 -11.90 15.63 -6.23
C PRO A 48 -12.28 15.59 -4.75
N ASN A 49 -12.32 14.41 -4.13
CA ASN A 49 -12.57 14.27 -2.70
C ASN A 49 -11.23 14.29 -1.94
N PRO A 50 -10.95 15.34 -1.13
CA PRO A 50 -9.66 15.50 -0.45
C PRO A 50 -9.38 14.39 0.56
N LEU A 51 -10.40 13.87 1.24
CA LEU A 51 -10.24 12.75 2.17
C LEU A 51 -9.86 11.47 1.42
N ARG A 52 -10.56 11.17 0.33
CA ARG A 52 -10.24 10.01 -0.50
C ARG A 52 -8.83 10.10 -1.07
N TYR A 53 -8.45 11.27 -1.57
CA TYR A 53 -7.09 11.53 -2.06
C TYR A 53 -6.03 11.28 -0.98
N ALA A 54 -6.27 11.76 0.24
CA ALA A 54 -5.37 11.54 1.38
C ALA A 54 -5.27 10.05 1.77
N ILE A 55 -6.37 9.30 1.70
CA ILE A 55 -6.37 7.85 1.97
C ILE A 55 -5.57 7.11 0.89
N LEU A 56 -5.81 7.39 -0.39
CA LEU A 56 -5.07 6.77 -1.51
C LEU A 56 -3.57 7.03 -1.38
N ALA A 57 -3.17 8.27 -1.08
CA ALA A 57 -1.76 8.61 -0.86
C ALA A 57 -1.15 7.87 0.34
N SER A 58 -1.92 7.72 1.43
CA SER A 58 -1.49 6.98 2.63
C SER A 58 -1.33 5.48 2.35
N LEU A 59 -2.25 4.89 1.58
CA LEU A 59 -2.17 3.50 1.14
C LEU A 59 -0.89 3.26 0.33
N VAL A 60 -0.61 4.08 -0.68
CA VAL A 60 0.58 3.91 -1.52
C VAL A 60 1.87 3.97 -0.70
N GLU A 61 1.98 4.91 0.23
CA GLU A 61 3.16 5.01 1.10
C GLU A 61 3.26 3.86 2.10
N TYR A 62 2.15 3.38 2.65
CA TYR A 62 2.15 2.20 3.51
C TYR A 62 2.57 0.95 2.73
N MET A 63 2.10 0.82 1.48
CA MET A 63 2.52 -0.26 0.58
C MET A 63 4.03 -0.19 0.29
N VAL A 64 4.63 1.01 0.16
CA VAL A 64 6.09 1.15 0.03
C VAL A 64 6.81 0.54 1.24
N GLU A 65 6.38 0.87 2.47
CA GLU A 65 6.97 0.31 3.69
C GLU A 65 6.84 -1.23 3.71
N ALA A 66 5.63 -1.76 3.49
CA ALA A 66 5.36 -3.19 3.48
C ALA A 66 6.13 -3.94 2.39
N TYR A 67 6.18 -3.38 1.18
CA TYR A 67 6.82 -4.01 0.02
C TYR A 67 8.34 -3.99 0.17
N ASN A 68 8.90 -2.90 0.68
CA ASN A 68 10.34 -2.80 0.90
C ASN A 68 10.81 -3.73 2.02
N TRP A 69 10.01 -3.95 3.06
CA TRP A 69 10.28 -4.99 4.04
C TRP A 69 10.34 -6.38 3.38
N LYS A 70 9.33 -6.75 2.56
CA LYS A 70 9.32 -8.02 1.81
C LYS A 70 10.54 -8.18 0.90
N ILE A 71 10.88 -7.12 0.16
CA ILE A 71 12.04 -7.11 -0.74
C ILE A 71 13.36 -7.28 0.04
N SER A 72 13.45 -6.67 1.23
CA SER A 72 14.64 -6.76 2.09
C SER A 72 14.94 -8.18 2.55
N ILE A 73 13.91 -9.01 2.74
CA ILE A 73 14.04 -10.40 3.18
C ILE A 73 14.17 -11.40 2.02
N GLY A 74 14.15 -10.93 0.77
CA GLY A 74 14.39 -11.75 -0.43
C GLY A 74 13.14 -12.03 -1.28
N LEU A 75 11.96 -11.58 -0.86
CA LEU A 75 10.75 -11.74 -1.66
C LEU A 75 10.77 -10.81 -2.89
N ARG A 76 10.02 -11.20 -3.92
CA ARG A 76 9.90 -10.48 -5.19
C ARG A 76 8.46 -10.52 -5.68
N ARG A 77 8.06 -9.46 -6.39
CA ARG A 77 6.70 -9.32 -6.96
C ARG A 77 6.45 -10.33 -8.06
N GLY A 78 5.19 -10.76 -8.17
CA GLY A 78 4.73 -11.66 -9.24
C GLY A 78 5.35 -13.06 -9.26
N LEU A 79 6.18 -13.41 -8.27
CA LEU A 79 6.79 -14.73 -8.16
C LEU A 79 6.06 -15.54 -7.09
N LYS A 80 5.58 -16.72 -7.47
CA LYS A 80 5.08 -17.72 -6.53
C LYS A 80 6.22 -18.67 -6.22
N SER A 81 6.51 -18.85 -4.92
CA SER A 81 7.39 -19.90 -4.37
C SER A 81 8.69 -20.11 -5.13
N LEU A 82 9.77 -19.48 -4.66
CA LEU A 82 11.09 -19.65 -5.25
C LEU A 82 11.88 -20.72 -4.50
N PRO A 83 12.82 -21.42 -5.18
CA PRO A 83 13.79 -22.25 -4.47
C PRO A 83 14.56 -21.42 -3.45
N ARG A 84 14.88 -22.01 -2.29
CA ARG A 84 15.61 -21.32 -1.19
C ARG A 84 16.90 -20.62 -1.65
N ALA A 85 17.61 -21.18 -2.62
CA ALA A 85 18.82 -20.58 -3.17
C ALA A 85 18.54 -19.24 -3.89
N VAL A 86 17.39 -19.13 -4.56
CA VAL A 86 16.96 -17.90 -5.24
C VAL A 86 16.54 -16.85 -4.23
N ASP A 87 15.81 -17.22 -3.17
CA ASP A 87 15.46 -16.30 -2.08
C ASP A 87 16.71 -15.74 -1.38
N GLU A 88 17.70 -16.59 -1.11
CA GLU A 88 18.96 -16.19 -0.51
C GLU A 88 19.75 -15.23 -1.43
N ALA A 89 19.77 -15.50 -2.75
CA ALA A 89 20.37 -14.60 -3.73
C ALA A 89 19.64 -13.25 -3.77
N ASN A 90 18.31 -13.25 -3.80
CA ASN A 90 17.48 -12.05 -3.76
C ASN A 90 17.66 -11.23 -2.48
N ARG A 91 17.86 -11.88 -1.34
CA ARG A 91 18.15 -11.24 -0.06
C ARG A 91 19.54 -10.57 -0.07
N LYS A 92 20.51 -11.18 -0.73
CA LYS A 92 21.90 -10.67 -0.84
C LYS A 92 22.11 -9.69 -1.99
N ASP A 93 21.17 -9.60 -2.92
CA ASP A 93 21.20 -8.67 -4.05
C ASP A 93 21.49 -7.22 -3.56
N PRO A 94 22.58 -6.58 -4.02
CA PRO A 94 22.86 -5.19 -3.69
C PRO A 94 21.92 -4.20 -4.39
N ASN A 95 21.29 -4.61 -5.50
CA ASN A 95 20.42 -3.80 -6.34
C ASN A 95 18.95 -4.20 -6.18
N LYS A 96 18.51 -4.35 -4.92
CA LYS A 96 17.13 -4.73 -4.62
C LYS A 96 16.15 -3.78 -5.32
N PRO A 97 15.08 -4.30 -5.93
CA PRO A 97 14.11 -3.50 -6.66
C PRO A 97 13.13 -2.80 -5.71
N PHE A 98 13.65 -2.02 -4.76
CA PHE A 98 12.84 -1.29 -3.79
C PHE A 98 11.81 -0.40 -4.49
N GLU A 99 10.67 -0.28 -3.86
CA GLU A 99 9.56 0.56 -4.27
C GLU A 99 9.73 1.96 -3.72
N GLU A 100 9.17 2.91 -4.46
CA GLU A 100 9.15 4.32 -4.16
C GLU A 100 7.72 4.82 -4.31
N ALA A 101 7.33 5.81 -3.52
CA ALA A 101 6.03 6.45 -3.67
C ALA A 101 6.06 7.40 -4.88
N PRO A 102 4.96 7.52 -5.65
CA PRO A 102 4.84 8.51 -6.69
C PRO A 102 4.77 9.92 -6.06
N GLU A 103 5.23 10.92 -6.80
CA GLU A 103 5.35 12.31 -6.31
C GLU A 103 4.03 12.87 -5.76
N TRP A 104 2.91 12.53 -6.39
CA TRP A 104 1.57 12.98 -5.98
C TRP A 104 1.21 12.48 -4.59
N ALA A 105 1.58 11.24 -4.24
CA ALA A 105 1.30 10.66 -2.94
C ALA A 105 2.12 11.38 -1.87
N VAL A 106 3.42 11.58 -2.11
CA VAL A 106 4.33 12.28 -1.19
C VAL A 106 3.83 13.69 -0.87
N LYS A 107 3.31 14.41 -1.88
CA LYS A 107 2.81 15.78 -1.77
C LYS A 107 1.36 15.90 -1.30
N ALA A 108 0.60 14.81 -1.25
CA ALA A 108 -0.82 14.86 -0.91
C ALA A 108 -1.04 15.41 0.50
N PRO A 109 -1.89 16.45 0.65
CA PRO A 109 -2.14 17.07 1.95
C PRO A 109 -2.90 16.12 2.89
N GLY A 110 -2.82 16.41 4.19
CA GLY A 110 -3.73 15.83 5.17
C GLY A 110 -5.10 16.51 5.18
N VAL A 111 -6.03 15.95 5.94
CA VAL A 111 -7.34 16.56 6.20
C VAL A 111 -7.30 17.49 7.42
N GLU A 112 -8.33 18.35 7.55
CA GLU A 112 -8.42 19.34 8.63
C GLU A 112 -8.63 18.68 10.00
N GLU A 113 -9.62 17.81 10.10
CA GLU A 113 -9.92 17.10 11.34
C GLU A 113 -9.40 15.67 11.30
N TRP A 114 -9.24 15.08 12.47
CA TRP A 114 -8.91 13.67 12.58
C TRP A 114 -10.10 12.79 12.19
N ILE A 115 -9.86 11.79 11.35
CA ILE A 115 -10.89 10.86 10.89
C ILE A 115 -10.46 9.42 11.17
N SER A 116 -11.36 8.62 11.75
CA SER A 116 -11.12 7.20 12.02
C SER A 116 -12.03 6.32 11.17
N PHE A 117 -11.44 5.26 10.61
CA PHE A 117 -12.11 4.18 9.88
C PHE A 117 -12.06 2.86 10.63
N LEU A 118 -11.67 2.87 11.90
CA LEU A 118 -11.65 1.67 12.74
C LEU A 118 -13.07 1.35 13.21
N VAL A 119 -13.45 0.06 13.26
CA VAL A 119 -14.79 -0.38 13.73
C VAL A 119 -15.11 0.16 15.12
N ASP A 120 -14.11 0.23 16.01
CA ASP A 120 -14.29 0.72 17.37
C ASP A 120 -14.32 2.27 17.48
N GLY A 121 -14.18 2.98 16.36
CA GLY A 121 -14.12 4.44 16.29
C GLY A 121 -12.91 5.06 16.99
N SER A 122 -11.95 4.24 17.44
CA SER A 122 -10.83 4.73 18.24
C SER A 122 -9.86 5.57 17.41
N MET A 123 -9.15 6.47 18.08
CA MET A 123 -8.14 7.33 17.47
C MET A 123 -6.73 6.71 17.55
N ARG A 124 -6.60 5.44 17.12
CA ARG A 124 -5.32 4.74 17.13
C ARG A 124 -4.47 5.17 15.94
N LYS A 125 -3.20 5.46 16.21
CA LYS A 125 -2.24 5.92 15.20
C LYS A 125 -1.52 4.71 14.61
N TYR A 126 -1.98 4.23 13.46
CA TYR A 126 -1.34 3.16 12.70
C TYR A 126 -0.48 3.72 11.57
N GLY A 127 0.79 3.33 11.53
CA GLY A 127 1.74 3.72 10.49
C GLY A 127 2.04 5.24 10.42
N ASN A 128 3.17 5.60 9.82
CA ASN A 128 3.49 7.02 9.61
C ASN A 128 2.68 7.62 8.45
N ALA A 129 2.36 6.81 7.43
CA ALA A 129 1.65 7.22 6.23
C ALA A 129 0.25 7.81 6.50
N PHE A 130 -0.56 7.17 7.36
CA PHE A 130 -1.90 7.67 7.70
C PHE A 130 -1.84 8.80 8.74
N LYS A 131 -0.95 8.68 9.74
CA LYS A 131 -0.79 9.67 10.81
C LYS A 131 -0.48 11.06 10.27
N LYS A 132 0.41 11.18 9.27
CA LYS A 132 0.77 12.51 8.71
C LYS A 132 -0.39 13.19 7.98
N ARG A 133 -1.45 12.45 7.65
CA ARG A 133 -2.66 12.96 7.00
C ARG A 133 -3.87 13.04 7.93
N ARG A 134 -3.67 12.85 9.24
CA ARG A 134 -4.72 12.85 10.28
C ARG A 134 -5.79 11.77 10.08
N ILE A 135 -5.38 10.61 9.57
CA ILE A 135 -6.25 9.45 9.36
C ILE A 135 -5.87 8.32 10.32
N CYS A 136 -6.88 7.65 10.86
CA CYS A 136 -6.76 6.40 11.62
C CYS A 136 -7.40 5.27 10.82
N ALA A 137 -6.61 4.35 10.30
CA ALA A 137 -7.08 3.19 9.54
C ALA A 137 -6.10 2.02 9.72
N ASN A 138 -6.60 0.78 9.69
CA ASN A 138 -5.77 -0.41 9.87
C ASN A 138 -5.41 -1.05 8.53
N ALA A 139 -4.21 -0.75 8.02
CA ALA A 139 -3.71 -1.31 6.76
C ALA A 139 -2.70 -2.47 6.96
N ARG A 140 -2.56 -3.00 8.18
CA ARG A 140 -1.49 -3.95 8.56
C ARG A 140 -1.51 -5.24 7.75
N GLN A 141 -2.67 -5.65 7.24
CA GLN A 141 -2.78 -6.84 6.40
C GLN A 141 -1.99 -6.74 5.09
N LEU A 142 -1.58 -5.54 4.67
CA LEU A 142 -0.64 -5.35 3.55
C LEU A 142 0.79 -5.88 3.84
N GLU A 143 1.09 -6.21 5.10
CA GLU A 143 2.35 -6.88 5.48
C GLU A 143 2.26 -8.41 5.27
N ASN A 144 1.06 -8.98 5.28
CA ASN A 144 0.80 -10.42 5.29
C ASN A 144 0.58 -11.04 3.89
N LEU A 145 0.94 -10.33 2.82
CA LEU A 145 0.77 -10.77 1.43
C LEU A 145 1.63 -11.97 1.04
#